data_AF-A0A154PIM0-F1
#
_entry.id   AF-A0A154PIM0-F1
#
_cell.length_a   1.000
_cell.length_b   1.000
_cell.length_c   1.000
_cell.angle_alpha   90.00
_cell.angle_beta   90.00
_cell.angle_gamma   90.00
#
_symmetry.space_group_name_H-M   'P 1'
#
loop_
_entity.id
_entity.type
_entity.pdbx_description
1 polymer ?
#
loop_
_entity_poly.entity_id
_entity_poly.type
_entity_poly.pdbx_seq_one_letter_code
_entity_poly.pdbx_strand_id
1 'polypeptide(L)'
;VMQSIFGDELRDLRRGKNKRRWQPLDISVTLIPQRGMSGPAEVYAQIDLHVACSDKYPNEVPNIELKNSRGLSNEQVAVLYSALVDLTTRLRGEVMIFELAQHVQKYLHENNKPRYSSFYEEMVSRRQEKIELEMVEKQLKEDKERQVLQDEIQKRQEALKAEIRNRKESIRLCNNRSDNPSQSIPSSPQERSRTYSRRRCASSSESSDGFLCEHKGTKLLHFDHTKGV
;
A
#
# COMPACT_ATOMS: atom_id res chain seq x y z
N VAL A 1 38.50 15.02 -21.11
CA VAL A 1 37.07 14.67 -21.16
C VAL A 1 36.65 13.92 -19.91
N MET A 2 37.09 12.67 -19.66
CA MET A 2 36.67 11.90 -18.46
C MET A 2 36.90 12.63 -17.13
N GLN A 3 38.10 13.21 -16.90
CA GLN A 3 38.39 14.01 -15.69
C GLN A 3 37.44 15.20 -15.53
N SER A 4 36.98 15.79 -16.63
CA SER A 4 36.06 16.94 -16.60
C SER A 4 34.63 16.52 -16.27
N ILE A 5 34.26 15.27 -16.55
CA ILE A 5 32.92 14.72 -16.28
C ILE A 5 32.82 14.23 -14.84
N PHE A 6 33.81 13.46 -14.38
CA PHE A 6 33.77 12.78 -13.08
C PHE A 6 34.53 13.52 -11.97
N GLY A 7 35.34 14.53 -12.32
CA GLY A 7 36.08 15.32 -11.33
C GLY A 7 36.91 14.44 -10.40
N ASP A 8 36.62 14.53 -9.10
CA ASP A 8 37.33 13.83 -8.03
C ASP A 8 36.95 12.35 -7.88
N GLU A 9 35.85 11.92 -8.53
CA GLU A 9 35.41 10.52 -8.52
C GLU A 9 36.30 9.62 -9.41
N LEU A 10 37.07 10.22 -10.32
CA LEU A 10 38.01 9.55 -11.21
C LEU A 10 39.43 9.55 -10.63
N ARG A 11 40.02 8.37 -10.51
CA ARG A 11 41.40 8.15 -10.08
C ARG A 11 42.23 7.54 -11.20
N ASP A 12 43.35 8.17 -11.50
CA ASP A 12 44.36 7.64 -12.41
C ASP A 12 45.29 6.69 -11.63
N LEU A 13 45.35 5.43 -12.06
CA LEU A 13 46.11 4.36 -11.41
C LEU A 13 47.44 4.06 -12.11
N ARG A 14 47.77 4.78 -13.19
CA ARG A 14 49.02 4.58 -13.92
C ARG A 14 50.24 4.76 -13.02
N ARG A 15 51.00 3.68 -12.85
CA ARG A 15 52.23 3.67 -12.03
C ARG A 15 53.38 4.32 -12.80
N GLY A 16 53.59 5.61 -12.59
CA GLY A 16 54.77 6.29 -13.14
C GLY A 16 55.03 7.68 -12.56
N LYS A 17 56.13 7.83 -11.80
CA LYS A 17 56.67 9.17 -11.46
C LYS A 17 57.24 9.89 -12.70
N ASN A 18 57.53 9.15 -13.77
CA ASN A 18 58.12 9.64 -15.01
C ASN A 18 57.06 9.80 -16.10
N LYS A 19 56.35 10.92 -16.11
CA LYS A 19 55.34 11.30 -17.15
C LYS A 19 55.89 11.41 -18.58
N ARG A 20 57.16 11.06 -18.82
CA ARG A 20 57.86 11.22 -20.11
C ARG A 20 57.66 10.05 -21.08
N ARG A 21 57.15 8.90 -20.64
CA ARG A 21 56.84 7.76 -21.51
C ARG A 21 55.34 7.53 -21.53
N TRP A 22 54.80 7.24 -22.71
CA TRP A 22 53.41 6.85 -22.88
C TRP A 22 53.14 5.55 -22.11
N GLN A 23 52.00 5.48 -21.42
CA GLN A 23 51.55 4.33 -20.65
C GLN A 23 50.09 4.04 -21.00
N PRO A 24 49.68 2.77 -21.06
CA PRO A 24 48.28 2.39 -21.25
C PRO A 24 47.39 2.99 -20.17
N LEU A 25 46.14 3.29 -20.52
CA LEU A 25 45.20 3.94 -19.60
C LEU A 25 44.79 2.96 -18.50
N ASP A 26 44.92 3.38 -17.25
CA ASP A 26 44.50 2.62 -16.07
C ASP A 26 43.80 3.58 -15.12
N ILE A 27 42.48 3.44 -14.98
CA ILE A 27 41.64 4.37 -14.23
C ILE A 27 40.61 3.64 -13.38
N SER A 28 40.28 4.21 -12.23
CA SER A 28 39.18 3.78 -11.38
C SER A 28 38.18 4.92 -11.22
N VAL A 29 36.93 4.69 -11.60
CA VAL A 29 35.84 5.67 -11.47
C VAL A 29 34.89 5.21 -10.39
N THR A 30 34.65 6.06 -9.40
CA THR A 30 33.59 5.83 -8.41
C THR A 30 32.26 6.23 -9.02
N LEU A 31 31.32 5.29 -9.15
CA LEU A 31 30.03 5.53 -9.79
C LEU A 31 28.89 5.46 -8.77
N ILE A 32 28.02 6.46 -8.87
CA ILE A 32 26.79 6.61 -8.07
C ILE A 32 25.56 6.57 -9.00
N PRO A 33 24.35 6.30 -8.48
CA PRO A 33 23.11 6.32 -9.23
C PRO A 33 22.96 7.62 -10.01
N GLN A 34 22.46 7.50 -11.25
CA GLN A 34 22.22 8.68 -12.08
C GLN A 34 21.30 9.67 -11.35
N ARG A 35 21.75 10.93 -11.26
CA ARG A 35 20.99 12.01 -10.61
C ARG A 35 19.84 12.43 -11.52
N GLY A 36 18.62 12.34 -11.02
CA GLY A 36 17.43 12.85 -11.69
C GLY A 36 17.28 14.37 -11.58
N MET A 37 16.26 14.92 -12.24
CA MET A 37 15.92 16.36 -12.16
C MET A 37 15.31 16.75 -10.80
N SER A 38 14.91 15.78 -9.98
CA SER A 38 14.12 15.99 -8.75
C SER A 38 14.94 16.35 -7.50
N GLY A 39 16.17 16.86 -7.66
CA GLY A 39 17.03 17.26 -6.54
C GLY A 39 18.07 16.20 -6.14
N PRO A 40 18.81 16.40 -5.03
CA PRO A 40 19.84 15.47 -4.59
C PRO A 40 19.21 14.12 -4.21
N ALA A 41 19.40 13.13 -5.08
CA ALA A 41 18.97 11.76 -4.82
C ALA A 41 19.86 11.15 -3.72
N GLU A 42 19.23 10.52 -2.73
CA GLU A 42 19.94 9.74 -1.72
C GLU A 42 20.66 8.56 -2.40
N VAL A 43 21.95 8.41 -2.11
CA VAL A 43 22.82 7.42 -2.72
C VAL A 43 22.92 6.22 -1.78
N TYR A 44 22.20 5.15 -2.11
CA TYR A 44 22.20 3.88 -1.36
C TYR A 44 23.10 2.82 -2.01
N ALA A 45 23.33 2.94 -3.32
CA ALA A 45 24.20 2.08 -4.08
C ALA A 45 25.42 2.85 -4.61
N GLN A 46 26.58 2.20 -4.68
CA GLN A 46 27.81 2.76 -5.25
C GLN A 46 28.68 1.60 -5.74
N ILE A 47 29.46 1.82 -6.80
CA ILE A 47 30.46 0.84 -7.23
C ILE A 47 31.66 1.53 -7.86
N ASP A 48 32.84 0.96 -7.70
CA ASP A 48 34.05 1.45 -8.34
C ASP A 48 34.28 0.64 -9.62
N LEU A 49 34.23 1.31 -10.77
CA LEU A 49 34.55 0.75 -12.07
C LEU A 49 36.03 0.97 -12.36
N HIS A 50 36.81 -0.10 -12.33
CA HIS A 50 38.21 -0.10 -12.71
C HIS A 50 38.35 -0.54 -14.17
N VAL A 51 39.04 0.26 -14.98
CA VAL A 51 39.24 0.04 -16.41
C VAL A 51 40.73 0.16 -16.74
N ALA A 52 41.29 -0.94 -17.24
CA ALA A 52 42.66 -1.00 -17.74
C ALA A 52 42.65 -1.28 -19.25
N CYS A 53 43.08 -0.32 -20.05
CA CYS A 53 43.19 -0.44 -21.50
C CYS A 53 44.54 -1.04 -21.90
N SER A 54 44.54 -1.90 -22.92
CA SER A 54 45.77 -2.31 -23.61
C SER A 54 46.26 -1.22 -24.57
N ASP A 55 47.43 -1.43 -25.16
CA ASP A 55 47.97 -0.60 -26.26
C ASP A 55 47.17 -0.69 -27.56
N LYS A 56 46.30 -1.70 -27.68
CA LYS A 56 45.45 -1.94 -28.85
C LYS A 56 44.03 -1.40 -28.69
N TYR A 57 43.68 -0.83 -27.55
CA TYR A 57 42.38 -0.20 -27.36
C TYR A 57 42.20 0.98 -28.34
N PRO A 58 41.03 1.13 -29.01
CA PRO A 58 39.75 0.42 -28.80
C PRO A 58 39.56 -0.86 -29.63
N ASN A 59 40.53 -1.27 -30.46
CA ASN A 59 40.42 -2.48 -31.29
C ASN A 59 40.41 -3.77 -30.45
N GLU A 60 40.95 -3.70 -29.23
CA GLU A 60 40.86 -4.71 -28.18
C GLU A 60 40.04 -4.17 -27.01
N VAL A 61 39.25 -5.04 -26.38
CA VAL A 61 38.43 -4.67 -25.23
C VAL A 61 39.31 -4.40 -23.99
N PRO A 62 38.97 -3.43 -23.14
CA PRO A 62 39.69 -3.16 -21.91
C PRO A 62 39.39 -4.26 -20.89
N ASN A 63 40.33 -4.47 -19.97
CA ASN A 63 40.05 -5.24 -18.79
C ASN A 63 39.22 -4.39 -17.82
N ILE A 64 38.09 -4.93 -17.38
CA ILE A 64 37.14 -4.27 -16.48
C ILE A 64 37.05 -5.05 -15.18
N GLU A 65 37.03 -4.33 -14.06
CA GLU A 65 36.83 -4.89 -12.73
C GLU A 65 35.84 -4.02 -11.95
N LEU A 66 34.93 -4.66 -11.22
CA LEU A 66 33.99 -3.99 -10.32
C LEU A 66 34.47 -4.16 -8.87
N LYS A 67 34.73 -3.05 -8.18
CA LYS A 67 35.28 -3.02 -6.82
C LYS A 67 34.38 -2.21 -5.89
N ASN A 68 34.56 -2.43 -4.57
CA ASN A 68 33.93 -1.64 -3.50
C ASN A 68 32.41 -1.44 -3.66
N SER A 69 31.69 -2.46 -4.14
CA SER A 69 30.24 -2.38 -4.30
C SER A 69 29.53 -2.17 -2.96
N ARG A 70 28.73 -1.12 -2.86
CA ARG A 70 27.82 -0.82 -1.75
C ARG A 70 26.39 -0.80 -2.25
N GLY A 71 25.44 -1.20 -1.40
CA GLY A 71 24.02 -1.25 -1.74
C GLY A 71 23.59 -2.44 -2.60
N LEU A 72 24.49 -3.00 -3.42
CA LEU A 72 24.23 -4.15 -4.29
C LEU A 72 24.54 -5.50 -3.60
N SER A 73 23.82 -6.55 -3.99
CA SER A 73 24.17 -7.93 -3.66
C SER A 73 25.26 -8.46 -4.60
N ASN A 74 25.97 -9.52 -4.19
CA ASN A 74 26.99 -10.15 -5.02
C ASN A 74 26.41 -10.69 -6.35
N GLU A 75 25.17 -11.18 -6.32
CA GLU A 75 24.44 -11.62 -7.52
C GLU A 75 24.19 -10.45 -8.48
N GLN A 76 23.73 -9.31 -7.96
CA GLN A 76 23.53 -8.10 -8.76
C GLN A 76 24.85 -7.61 -9.39
N VAL A 77 25.95 -7.66 -8.65
CA VAL A 77 27.28 -7.29 -9.17
C VAL A 77 27.72 -8.25 -10.28
N ALA A 78 27.48 -9.56 -10.13
CA ALA A 78 27.80 -10.55 -11.17
C ALA A 78 26.97 -10.35 -12.44
N VAL A 79 25.68 -10.07 -12.30
CA VAL A 79 24.79 -9.72 -13.44
C VAL A 79 25.28 -8.46 -14.13
N LEU A 80 25.58 -7.39 -13.38
CA LEU A 80 26.13 -6.16 -13.94
C LEU A 80 27.45 -6.41 -14.67
N TYR A 81 28.37 -7.20 -14.09
CA TYR A 81 29.63 -7.55 -14.73
C TYR A 81 29.42 -8.25 -16.07
N SER A 82 28.54 -9.26 -16.11
CA SER A 82 28.23 -9.97 -17.36
C SER A 82 27.68 -9.04 -18.44
N ALA A 83 26.77 -8.13 -18.07
CA ALA A 83 26.22 -7.14 -18.99
C ALA A 83 27.28 -6.17 -19.52
N LEU A 84 28.26 -5.79 -18.70
CA LEU A 84 29.38 -4.94 -19.13
C LEU A 84 30.31 -5.68 -20.09
N VAL A 85 30.61 -6.96 -19.86
CA VAL A 85 31.43 -7.76 -20.79
C VAL A 85 30.75 -7.91 -22.16
N ASP A 86 29.43 -8.09 -22.18
CA ASP A 86 28.67 -8.12 -23.43
C ASP A 86 28.66 -6.74 -24.12
N LEU A 87 28.60 -5.66 -23.34
CA LEU A 87 28.66 -4.29 -23.84
C LEU A 87 30.04 -3.96 -24.42
N THR A 88 31.13 -4.38 -23.77
CA THR A 88 32.48 -4.17 -24.31
C THR A 88 32.72 -4.90 -25.62
N THR A 89 32.18 -6.12 -25.73
CA THR A 89 32.28 -6.92 -26.95
C THR A 89 31.52 -6.25 -28.11
N ARG A 90 30.35 -5.68 -27.85
CA ARG A 90 29.54 -4.97 -28.86
C ARG A 90 30.17 -3.67 -29.34
N LEU A 91 30.84 -2.93 -28.45
CA LEU A 91 31.46 -1.64 -28.76
C LEU A 91 32.94 -1.75 -29.15
N ARG A 92 33.43 -2.97 -29.37
CA ARG A 92 34.79 -3.21 -29.81
C ARG A 92 35.07 -2.45 -31.12
N GLY A 93 36.16 -1.69 -31.15
CA GLY A 93 36.52 -0.80 -32.26
C GLY A 93 36.21 0.66 -31.97
N GLU A 94 35.41 0.96 -30.93
CA GLU A 94 35.04 2.32 -30.52
C GLU A 94 35.42 2.63 -29.07
N VAL A 95 35.51 3.92 -28.74
CA VAL A 95 35.83 4.36 -27.38
C VAL A 95 34.58 4.21 -26.50
N MET A 96 34.61 3.31 -25.53
CA MET A 96 33.44 2.88 -24.76
C MET A 96 33.47 3.13 -23.25
N ILE A 97 34.55 3.69 -22.70
CA ILE A 97 34.70 3.90 -21.23
C ILE A 97 33.53 4.71 -20.65
N PHE A 98 33.10 5.75 -21.36
CA PHE A 98 31.98 6.59 -20.92
C PHE A 98 30.65 5.85 -20.99
N GLU A 99 30.44 5.04 -22.03
CA GLU A 99 29.24 4.22 -22.19
C GLU A 99 29.12 3.16 -21.09
N LEU A 100 30.25 2.52 -20.74
CA LEU A 100 30.31 1.60 -19.59
C LEU A 100 29.91 2.30 -18.29
N ALA A 101 30.44 3.52 -18.05
CA ALA A 101 30.10 4.29 -16.86
C ALA A 101 28.61 4.64 -16.81
N GLN A 102 28.02 5.08 -17.92
CA GLN A 102 26.57 5.36 -18.00
C GLN A 102 25.74 4.11 -17.73
N HIS A 103 26.13 2.98 -18.32
CA HIS A 103 25.42 1.72 -18.11
C HIS A 103 25.39 1.33 -16.64
N VAL A 104 26.53 1.48 -15.95
CA VAL A 104 26.62 1.27 -14.50
C VAL A 104 25.75 2.26 -13.73
N GLN A 105 25.81 3.56 -14.04
CA GLN A 105 24.99 4.58 -13.35
C GLN A 105 23.49 4.34 -13.50
N LYS A 106 23.06 3.88 -14.69
CA LYS A 106 21.68 3.47 -14.96
C LYS A 106 21.30 2.24 -14.12
N TYR A 107 22.14 1.22 -14.12
CA TYR A 107 21.89 0.01 -13.33
C TYR A 107 21.82 0.31 -11.83
N LEU A 108 22.72 1.18 -11.34
CA LEU A 108 22.71 1.65 -9.96
C LEU A 108 21.41 2.40 -9.64
N HIS A 109 20.89 3.23 -10.55
CA HIS A 109 19.63 3.93 -10.38
C HIS A 109 18.43 2.97 -10.22
N GLU A 110 18.34 1.95 -11.07
CA GLU A 110 17.27 0.94 -11.00
C GLU A 110 17.34 0.08 -9.72
N ASN A 111 18.54 -0.09 -9.16
CA ASN A 111 18.78 -0.90 -7.96
C ASN A 111 19.06 -0.05 -6.70
N ASN A 112 18.84 1.27 -6.75
CA ASN A 112 19.06 2.19 -5.65
C ASN A 112 17.91 2.10 -4.62
N LYS A 113 17.80 0.95 -3.96
CA LYS A 113 16.79 0.73 -2.93
C LYS A 113 17.34 1.19 -1.58
N PRO A 114 16.63 2.07 -0.85
CA PRO A 114 16.98 2.34 0.53
C PRO A 114 16.96 1.03 1.29
N ARG A 115 18.11 0.67 1.86
CA ARG A 115 18.11 -0.31 2.95
C ARG A 115 17.69 0.45 4.19
N TYR A 116 16.87 -0.16 5.04
CA TYR A 116 16.56 0.42 6.34
C TYR A 116 17.87 0.82 7.03
N SER A 117 17.98 2.08 7.43
CA SER A 117 19.18 2.64 8.03
C SER A 117 19.48 2.00 9.39
N SER A 118 18.44 1.45 10.03
CA SER A 118 18.53 0.72 11.28
C SER A 118 17.48 -0.39 11.37
N PHE A 119 17.75 -1.38 12.23
CA PHE A 119 16.79 -2.43 12.58
C PHE A 119 15.49 -1.87 13.19
N TYR A 120 15.57 -0.72 13.87
CA TYR A 120 14.40 -0.04 14.42
C TYR A 120 13.49 0.50 13.31
N GLU A 121 14.07 1.12 12.29
CA GLU A 121 13.31 1.61 11.14
C GLU A 121 12.59 0.48 10.41
N GLU A 122 13.28 -0.65 10.21
CA GLU A 122 12.67 -1.86 9.65
C GLU A 122 11.50 -2.37 10.52
N MET A 123 11.70 -2.44 11.83
CA MET A 123 10.66 -2.88 12.77
C MET A 123 9.43 -1.96 12.73
N VAL A 124 9.64 -0.64 12.70
CA VAL A 124 8.57 0.36 12.63
C VAL A 124 7.81 0.23 11.30
N SER A 125 8.50 0.12 10.16
CA SER A 125 7.87 -0.07 8.84
C SER A 125 6.97 -1.31 8.82
N ARG A 126 7.49 -2.46 9.26
CA ARG A 126 6.72 -3.72 9.31
C ARG A 126 5.51 -3.63 10.23
N ARG A 127 5.63 -2.91 11.35
CA ARG A 127 4.50 -2.70 12.28
C ARG A 127 3.42 -1.81 11.66
N GLN A 128 3.82 -0.75 10.97
CA GLN A 128 2.91 0.17 10.30
C GLN A 128 2.11 -0.54 9.20
N GLU A 129 2.79 -1.28 8.33
CA GLU A 129 2.17 -2.08 7.25
C GLU A 129 1.15 -3.08 7.80
N LYS A 130 1.48 -3.74 8.92
CA LYS A 130 0.55 -4.67 9.56
C LYS A 130 -0.71 -3.98 10.07
N ILE A 131 -0.56 -2.81 10.70
CA ILE A 131 -1.70 -2.02 11.19
C ILE A 131 -2.57 -1.57 10.01
N GLU A 132 -1.98 -1.10 8.93
CA GLU A 132 -2.70 -0.67 7.72
C GLU A 132 -3.48 -1.82 7.09
N LEU A 133 -2.87 -3.00 6.95
CA LEU A 133 -3.55 -4.20 6.45
C LEU A 133 -4.73 -4.60 7.35
N GLU A 134 -4.55 -4.61 8.67
CA GLU A 134 -5.62 -4.91 9.63
C GLU A 134 -6.76 -3.89 9.54
N MET A 135 -6.45 -2.60 9.38
CA MET A 135 -7.45 -1.55 9.19
C MET A 135 -8.25 -1.72 7.90
N VAL A 136 -7.57 -2.01 6.78
CA VAL A 136 -8.21 -2.25 5.49
C VAL A 136 -9.10 -3.48 5.54
N GLU A 137 -8.63 -4.57 6.15
CA GLU A 137 -9.42 -5.79 6.30
C GLU A 137 -10.68 -5.55 7.15
N LYS A 138 -10.54 -4.78 8.24
CA LYS A 138 -11.68 -4.42 9.11
C LYS A 138 -12.69 -3.55 8.37
N GLN A 139 -12.24 -2.52 7.65
CA GLN A 139 -13.14 -1.67 6.85
C GLN A 139 -13.89 -2.49 5.81
N LEU A 140 -13.21 -3.40 5.11
CA LEU A 140 -13.83 -4.26 4.10
C LEU A 140 -14.89 -5.20 4.71
N LYS A 141 -14.66 -5.71 5.93
CA LYS A 141 -15.66 -6.50 6.68
C LYS A 141 -16.86 -5.64 7.07
N GLU A 142 -16.63 -4.46 7.65
CA GLU A 142 -17.69 -3.53 8.04
C GLU A 142 -18.54 -3.10 6.83
N ASP A 143 -17.92 -2.82 5.70
CA ASP A 143 -18.62 -2.43 4.47
C ASP A 143 -19.46 -3.58 3.90
N LYS A 144 -18.96 -4.82 3.94
CA LYS A 144 -19.75 -6.00 3.58
C LYS A 144 -20.96 -6.18 4.50
N GLU A 145 -20.77 -6.03 5.81
CA GLU A 145 -21.88 -6.13 6.77
C GLU A 145 -22.92 -5.04 6.55
N ARG A 146 -22.48 -3.80 6.31
CA ARG A 146 -23.36 -2.67 5.96
C ARG A 146 -24.14 -2.92 4.68
N GLN A 147 -23.50 -3.49 3.66
CA GLN A 147 -24.16 -3.82 2.40
C GLN A 147 -25.25 -4.87 2.60
N VAL A 148 -24.97 -5.96 3.33
CA VAL A 148 -25.97 -7.00 3.64
C VAL A 148 -27.16 -6.42 4.41
N LEU A 149 -26.91 -5.56 5.39
CA LEU A 149 -27.97 -4.91 6.16
C LEU A 149 -28.82 -3.97 5.29
N GLN A 150 -28.20 -3.20 4.41
CA GLN A 150 -28.91 -2.32 3.47
C GLN A 150 -29.80 -3.14 2.53
N ASP A 151 -29.28 -4.23 1.95
CA ASP A 151 -30.03 -5.12 1.07
C ASP A 151 -31.23 -5.75 1.79
N GLU A 152 -31.06 -6.15 3.06
CA GLU A 152 -32.14 -6.72 3.85
C GLU A 152 -33.22 -5.69 4.20
N ILE A 153 -32.83 -4.46 4.57
CA ILE A 153 -33.77 -3.35 4.82
C ILE A 153 -34.56 -3.04 3.54
N GLN A 154 -33.88 -2.92 2.40
CA GLN A 154 -34.51 -2.63 1.12
C GLN A 154 -35.52 -3.72 0.75
N LYS A 155 -35.14 -4.99 0.87
CA LYS A 155 -36.02 -6.13 0.59
C LYS A 155 -37.29 -6.12 1.47
N ARG A 156 -37.15 -5.80 2.76
CA ARG A 156 -38.30 -5.67 3.68
C ARG A 156 -39.21 -4.50 3.31
N GLN A 157 -38.64 -3.35 2.95
CA GLN A 157 -39.41 -2.19 2.50
C GLN A 157 -40.17 -2.47 1.21
N GLU A 158 -39.54 -3.15 0.25
CA GLU A 158 -40.17 -3.56 -1.00
C GLU A 158 -41.32 -4.56 -0.78
N ALA A 159 -41.13 -5.55 0.08
CA ALA A 159 -42.19 -6.51 0.45
C ALA A 159 -43.40 -5.82 1.10
N LEU A 160 -43.17 -4.92 2.06
CA LEU A 160 -44.24 -4.14 2.69
C LEU A 160 -44.98 -3.26 1.66
N LYS A 161 -44.25 -2.63 0.75
CA LYS A 161 -44.84 -1.80 -0.31
C LYS A 161 -45.66 -2.63 -1.29
N ALA A 162 -45.21 -3.84 -1.64
CA ALA A 162 -45.95 -4.77 -2.48
C ALA A 162 -47.23 -5.27 -1.80
N GLU A 163 -47.18 -5.60 -0.51
CA GLU A 163 -48.35 -6.01 0.27
C GLU A 163 -49.40 -4.89 0.37
N ILE A 164 -48.97 -3.65 0.63
CA ILE A 164 -49.85 -2.47 0.63
C ILE A 164 -50.51 -2.28 -0.74
N ARG A 165 -49.77 -2.46 -1.84
CA ARG A 165 -50.34 -2.41 -3.21
C ARG A 165 -51.38 -3.50 -3.43
N ASN A 166 -51.07 -4.75 -3.10
CA ASN A 166 -51.99 -5.88 -3.23
C ASN A 166 -53.26 -5.70 -2.39
N ARG A 167 -53.14 -5.16 -1.17
CA ARG A 167 -54.31 -4.83 -0.31
C ARG A 167 -55.17 -3.72 -0.94
N LYS A 168 -54.55 -2.68 -1.49
CA LYS A 168 -55.28 -1.60 -2.18
C LYS A 168 -56.00 -2.11 -3.43
N GLU A 169 -55.37 -3.01 -4.19
CA GLU A 169 -55.95 -3.62 -5.38
C GLU A 169 -57.10 -4.58 -5.05
N SER A 170 -56.95 -5.43 -4.02
CA SER A 170 -58.03 -6.30 -3.54
C SER A 170 -59.24 -5.51 -3.02
N ILE A 171 -59.02 -4.38 -2.32
CA ILE A 171 -60.10 -3.47 -1.91
C ILE A 171 -60.79 -2.84 -3.14
N ARG A 172 -60.03 -2.45 -4.17
CA ARG A 172 -60.62 -1.94 -5.43
C ARG A 172 -61.46 -3.00 -6.13
N LEU A 173 -60.98 -4.24 -6.16
CA LEU A 173 -61.70 -5.38 -6.77
C LEU A 173 -62.96 -5.77 -5.99
N CYS A 174 -62.97 -5.67 -4.65
CA CYS A 174 -64.19 -5.94 -3.86
C CYS A 174 -65.24 -4.84 -4.00
N ASN A 175 -64.82 -3.56 -4.10
CA ASN A 175 -65.75 -2.45 -4.33
C ASN A 175 -66.41 -2.53 -5.72
N ASN A 176 -65.68 -2.94 -6.77
CA ASN A 176 -66.25 -3.13 -8.11
C ASN A 176 -67.18 -4.34 -8.24
N ARG A 177 -67.27 -5.22 -7.22
CA ARG A 177 -68.20 -6.35 -7.19
C ARG A 177 -69.54 -6.02 -6.51
N SER A 178 -69.70 -4.83 -5.96
CA SER A 178 -70.92 -4.38 -5.26
C SER A 178 -71.92 -3.62 -6.12
N ASP A 179 -71.69 -3.48 -7.43
CA ASP A 179 -72.70 -2.93 -8.35
C ASP A 179 -73.62 -4.04 -8.89
N ASN A 180 -74.50 -4.53 -8.03
CA ASN A 180 -75.78 -5.15 -8.42
C ASN A 180 -76.79 -4.93 -7.27
N PRO A 181 -77.79 -4.03 -7.43
CA PRO A 181 -78.70 -3.67 -6.35
C PRO A 181 -79.88 -4.64 -6.32
N SER A 182 -79.93 -5.51 -5.32
CA SER A 182 -81.15 -6.24 -4.97
C SER A 182 -81.15 -6.62 -3.49
N GLN A 183 -81.90 -5.83 -2.70
CA GLN A 183 -82.85 -6.26 -1.63
C GLN A 183 -82.38 -7.46 -0.76
N SER A 184 -82.23 -7.40 0.56
CA SER A 184 -83.09 -6.82 1.60
C SER A 184 -82.40 -7.05 2.96
N ILE A 185 -82.59 -6.14 3.93
CA ILE A 185 -82.36 -6.40 5.36
C ILE A 185 -83.57 -7.20 5.89
N PRO A 186 -83.40 -8.12 6.86
CA PRO A 186 -83.84 -7.78 8.21
C PRO A 186 -82.91 -8.26 9.34
N SER A 187 -82.77 -7.35 10.30
CA SER A 187 -82.87 -7.58 11.75
C SER A 187 -81.75 -8.31 12.52
N SER A 188 -81.11 -7.49 13.35
CA SER A 188 -80.43 -7.76 14.63
C SER A 188 -81.00 -8.94 15.44
N PRO A 189 -80.13 -9.65 16.15
CA PRO A 189 -80.31 -9.76 17.59
C PRO A 189 -79.02 -9.49 18.40
N GLN A 190 -79.17 -8.59 19.37
CA GLN A 190 -78.48 -8.49 20.66
C GLN A 190 -77.27 -9.40 20.89
N GLU A 191 -76.07 -8.80 21.00
CA GLU A 191 -75.02 -9.39 21.82
C GLU A 191 -74.19 -8.33 22.58
N ARG A 192 -74.51 -8.26 23.88
CA ARG A 192 -73.61 -8.05 25.01
C ARG A 192 -72.45 -7.06 24.81
N SER A 193 -72.68 -5.88 25.36
CA SER A 193 -71.68 -4.96 25.89
C SER A 193 -70.60 -5.71 26.69
N ARG A 194 -69.48 -6.03 26.04
CA ARG A 194 -68.21 -6.29 26.71
C ARG A 194 -67.36 -5.04 26.55
N THR A 195 -67.39 -4.23 27.60
CA THR A 195 -66.47 -3.12 27.87
C THR A 195 -65.03 -3.60 27.71
N TYR A 196 -64.44 -3.37 26.54
CA TYR A 196 -62.98 -3.48 26.39
C TYR A 196 -62.37 -2.26 27.06
N SER A 197 -61.85 -2.46 28.26
CA SER A 197 -61.08 -1.47 28.99
C SER A 197 -59.93 -0.97 28.11
N ARG A 198 -59.98 0.31 27.75
CA ARG A 198 -58.84 1.07 27.20
C ARG A 198 -57.77 1.12 28.29
N ARG A 199 -56.87 0.13 28.33
CA ARG A 199 -55.58 0.34 29.01
C ARG A 199 -54.73 1.24 28.12
N ARG A 200 -54.76 2.51 28.49
CA ARG A 200 -53.81 3.55 28.14
C ARG A 200 -52.47 3.16 28.78
N CYS A 201 -51.55 2.56 28.03
CA CYS A 201 -50.16 2.43 28.50
C CYS A 201 -49.47 3.77 28.26
N ALA A 202 -49.31 4.54 29.34
CA ALA A 202 -48.50 5.74 29.37
C ALA A 202 -47.02 5.33 29.44
N SER A 203 -46.19 5.92 28.58
CA SER A 203 -44.74 5.94 28.73
C SER A 203 -44.38 7.06 29.69
N SER A 204 -43.79 6.74 30.84
CA SER A 204 -42.98 7.63 31.71
C SER A 204 -42.21 6.70 32.67
N SER A 205 -40.91 6.50 32.47
CA SER A 205 -39.83 7.23 33.16
C SER A 205 -39.76 6.97 34.68
N GLU A 206 -38.71 6.25 35.04
CA GLU A 206 -37.86 6.41 36.23
C GLU A 206 -38.31 5.93 37.62
N SER A 207 -37.50 4.99 38.12
CA SER A 207 -36.83 4.97 39.44
C SER A 207 -37.22 3.84 40.41
N SER A 208 -36.13 3.24 40.92
CA SER A 208 -35.95 2.56 42.22
C SER A 208 -36.97 1.50 42.62
N ASP A 209 -36.59 0.23 42.48
CA ASP A 209 -36.25 -0.56 43.67
C ASP A 209 -35.67 -1.95 43.32
N GLY A 210 -34.57 -2.24 43.99
CA GLY A 210 -33.97 -3.54 44.28
C GLY A 210 -34.28 -4.75 43.40
N PHE A 211 -33.42 -4.99 42.40
CA PHE A 211 -33.08 -6.36 42.00
C PHE A 211 -31.57 -6.54 42.14
N LEU A 212 -31.18 -7.35 43.12
CA LEU A 212 -29.82 -7.88 43.28
C LEU A 212 -29.51 -8.76 42.07
N CYS A 213 -28.91 -8.19 41.03
CA CYS A 213 -28.24 -8.97 40.00
C CYS A 213 -26.80 -9.22 40.47
N GLU A 214 -26.49 -10.45 40.89
CA GLU A 214 -25.14 -10.88 41.27
C GLU A 214 -24.22 -10.93 40.03
N HIS A 215 -23.67 -9.79 39.63
CA HIS A 215 -22.52 -9.76 38.75
C HIS A 215 -21.25 -10.01 39.56
N LYS A 216 -20.88 -11.29 39.71
CA LYS A 216 -19.52 -11.65 40.18
C LYS A 216 -18.53 -11.35 39.06
N GLY A 217 -17.95 -10.15 39.03
CA GLY A 217 -16.87 -9.90 38.07
C GLY A 217 -16.36 -8.49 37.82
N THR A 218 -16.84 -7.45 38.49
CA THR A 218 -16.34 -6.08 38.25
C THR A 218 -15.48 -5.58 39.40
N LYS A 219 -14.19 -5.38 39.14
CA LYS A 219 -13.27 -4.67 40.04
C LYS A 219 -13.24 -3.20 39.66
N LEU A 220 -13.54 -2.33 40.62
CA LEU A 220 -13.35 -0.90 40.51
C LEU A 220 -11.84 -0.61 40.54
N LEU A 221 -11.29 -0.01 39.49
CA LEU A 221 -9.89 0.44 39.48
C LEU A 221 -9.84 1.92 39.83
N HIS A 222 -9.12 2.24 40.90
CA HIS A 222 -8.80 3.60 41.31
C HIS A 222 -7.48 4.00 40.65
N PHE A 223 -7.47 5.13 39.93
CA PHE A 223 -6.25 5.69 39.36
C PHE A 223 -5.83 6.92 40.15
N ASP A 224 -4.87 6.72 41.06
CA ASP A 224 -4.23 7.83 41.75
C ASP A 224 -3.25 8.53 40.79
N HIS A 225 -3.58 9.77 40.45
CA HIS A 225 -2.71 10.64 39.67
C HIS A 225 -1.71 11.32 40.61
N THR A 226 -0.67 10.60 41.01
CA THR A 226 0.52 11.25 41.56
C THR A 226 1.36 11.80 40.41
N LYS A 227 1.28 13.12 40.21
CA LYS A 227 2.17 13.89 39.34
C LYS A 227 3.61 13.68 39.78
N GLY A 228 4.43 13.10 38.90
CA GLY A 228 5.88 13.08 39.04
C GLY A 228 6.48 14.42 38.65
N VAL A 229 7.36 14.93 39.51
CA VAL A 229 8.40 15.93 39.21
C VAL A 229 9.61 15.17 38.66
#